data_AF-A0A7V6SH68-F1
#
_entry.id   AF-A0A7V6SH68-F1
#
_cell.length_a   1.000
_cell.length_b   1.000
_cell.length_c   1.000
_cell.angle_alpha   90.00
_cell.angle_beta   90.00
_cell.angle_gamma   90.00
#
_symmetry.space_group_name_H-M   'P 1'
#
loop_
_entity.id
_entity.type
_entity.pdbx_description
1 polymer ?
#
loop_
_entity_poly.entity_id
_entity_poly.type
_entity_poly.pdbx_seq_one_letter_code
_entity_poly.pdbx_strand_id
1 'polypeptide(L)'
;MTATVHPLPSTEVPVVPPRVGKPWDLTDFEGIVAGVRDGLDLEQIAAVIGRRTNSVPAQLRKLLPHDQRGAHGDVARQLLAEHLEDPNYDWRAELARPAPARPIVVEQRHGFAGFERDDLIPLVHAVLIAGSAVPEEMRSEAVKIATVLNLWHRIEEFRRDHLYQRPGMEMSFDEVTREARQWSEFHNGSRLYGASHPWSEREYAYF
;
A
#
# COMPACT_ATOMS: atom_id res chain seq x y z
N MET A 1 11.67 -13.16 57.62
CA MET A 1 11.10 -13.18 56.26
C MET A 1 12.22 -13.57 55.30
N THR A 2 12.32 -14.85 54.96
CA THR A 2 13.33 -15.40 54.04
C THR A 2 12.77 -15.36 52.63
N ALA A 3 13.39 -14.57 51.74
CA ALA A 3 13.00 -14.48 50.35
C ALA A 3 13.54 -15.69 49.58
N THR A 4 12.63 -16.54 49.10
CA THR A 4 12.92 -17.64 48.17
C THR A 4 13.29 -17.04 46.81
N VAL A 5 14.55 -17.18 46.41
CA VAL A 5 15.02 -16.82 45.08
C VAL A 5 14.62 -17.94 44.12
N HIS A 6 13.64 -17.68 43.25
CA HIS A 6 13.33 -18.57 42.13
C HIS A 6 14.42 -18.41 41.05
N PRO A 7 15.10 -19.49 40.63
CA PRO A 7 16.03 -19.43 39.51
C PRO A 7 15.27 -19.09 38.22
N LEU A 8 15.80 -18.14 37.45
CA LEU A 8 15.27 -17.79 36.14
C LEU A 8 15.38 -19.00 35.20
N PRO A 9 14.38 -19.26 34.34
CA PRO A 9 14.45 -20.33 33.36
C PRO A 9 15.64 -20.08 32.42
N SER A 10 16.53 -21.06 32.32
CA SER A 10 17.64 -21.06 31.36
C SER A 10 17.09 -20.77 29.98
N THR A 11 17.55 -19.67 29.38
CA THR A 11 17.20 -19.31 28.02
C THR A 11 17.91 -20.29 27.10
N GLU A 12 17.19 -21.31 26.61
CA GLU A 12 17.69 -22.15 25.52
C GLU A 12 18.02 -21.23 24.34
N VAL A 13 19.30 -21.18 23.97
CA VAL A 13 19.75 -20.42 22.82
C VAL A 13 19.12 -21.07 21.60
N PRO A 14 18.32 -20.34 20.78
CA PRO A 14 17.69 -20.92 19.62
C PRO A 14 18.78 -21.43 18.66
N VAL A 15 18.82 -22.74 18.43
CA VAL A 15 19.75 -23.36 17.50
C VAL A 15 19.41 -22.87 16.10
N VAL A 16 20.27 -22.01 15.55
CA VAL A 16 20.10 -21.49 14.19
C VAL A 16 20.44 -22.59 13.20
N PRO A 17 19.54 -22.92 12.24
CA PRO A 17 19.85 -23.93 11.23
C PRO A 17 21.11 -23.57 10.43
N PRO A 18 21.93 -24.57 10.05
CA PRO A 18 23.28 -24.35 9.52
C PRO A 18 23.33 -23.62 8.16
N ARG A 19 22.21 -23.56 7.43
CA ARG A 19 22.13 -22.94 6.10
C ARG A 19 21.25 -21.69 6.07
N VAL A 20 20.93 -21.08 7.20
CA VAL A 20 20.20 -19.79 7.20
C VAL A 20 20.99 -18.71 6.44
N GLY A 21 20.32 -17.97 5.56
CA GLY A 21 20.90 -16.84 4.81
C GLY A 21 21.74 -17.22 3.58
N LYS A 22 22.06 -18.51 3.38
CA LYS A 22 22.78 -18.97 2.18
C LYS A 22 21.85 -18.97 0.95
N PRO A 23 22.37 -18.77 -0.28
CA PRO A 23 21.57 -18.96 -1.48
C PRO A 23 21.03 -20.40 -1.57
N TRP A 24 19.90 -20.59 -2.23
CA TRP A 24 19.32 -21.92 -2.48
C TRP A 24 20.06 -22.57 -3.65
N ASP A 25 20.52 -23.80 -3.46
CA ASP A 25 21.22 -24.58 -4.48
C ASP A 25 20.43 -25.83 -4.85
N LEU A 26 20.95 -26.58 -5.83
CA LEU A 26 20.29 -27.80 -6.34
C LEU A 26 20.13 -28.86 -5.24
N THR A 27 21.08 -28.97 -4.31
CA THR A 27 21.03 -29.92 -3.20
C THR A 27 19.87 -29.62 -2.26
N ASP A 28 19.57 -28.34 -2.00
CA ASP A 28 18.38 -27.98 -1.22
C ASP A 28 17.08 -28.47 -1.91
N PHE A 29 16.98 -28.33 -3.25
CA PHE A 29 15.80 -28.79 -4.00
C PHE A 29 15.71 -30.32 -4.07
N GLU A 30 16.84 -31.02 -4.24
CA GLU A 30 16.88 -32.48 -4.17
C GLU A 30 16.40 -32.99 -2.81
N GLY A 31 16.80 -32.31 -1.72
CA GLY A 31 16.34 -32.62 -0.37
C GLY A 31 14.83 -32.42 -0.18
N ILE A 32 14.24 -31.37 -0.79
CA ILE A 32 12.78 -31.19 -0.79
C ILE A 32 12.10 -32.34 -1.51
N VAL A 33 12.56 -32.70 -2.72
CA VAL A 33 11.95 -33.79 -3.51
C VAL A 33 12.06 -35.13 -2.79
N ALA A 34 13.21 -35.44 -2.19
CA ALA A 34 13.40 -36.65 -1.40
C ALA A 34 12.45 -36.67 -0.20
N GLY A 35 12.39 -35.59 0.59
CA GLY A 35 11.50 -35.52 1.74
C GLY A 35 10.01 -35.63 1.38
N VAL A 36 9.59 -35.06 0.25
CA VAL A 36 8.20 -35.24 -0.22
C VAL A 36 7.91 -36.69 -0.62
N ARG A 37 8.84 -37.36 -1.30
CA ARG A 37 8.71 -38.80 -1.63
C ARG A 37 8.66 -39.68 -0.39
N ASP A 38 9.41 -39.32 0.65
CA ASP A 38 9.42 -40.01 1.93
C ASP A 38 8.20 -39.68 2.81
N GLY A 39 7.29 -38.83 2.33
CA GLY A 39 6.06 -38.45 3.03
C GLY A 39 6.27 -37.46 4.17
N LEU A 40 7.44 -36.82 4.26
CA LEU A 40 7.75 -35.85 5.31
C LEU A 40 6.86 -34.60 5.21
N ASP A 41 6.62 -33.96 6.36
CA ASP A 41 6.01 -32.64 6.44
C ASP A 41 7.04 -31.51 6.20
N LEU A 42 6.55 -30.26 6.15
CA LEU A 42 7.40 -29.10 5.85
C LEU A 42 8.47 -28.82 6.92
N GLU A 43 8.20 -29.16 8.18
CA GLU A 43 9.14 -28.95 9.29
C GLU A 43 10.27 -29.99 9.24
N GLN A 44 9.91 -31.25 9.01
CA GLN A 44 10.86 -32.34 8.81
C GLN A 44 11.73 -32.11 7.57
N ILE A 45 11.13 -31.69 6.44
CA ILE A 45 11.90 -31.32 5.24
C ILE A 45 12.89 -30.21 5.57
N ALA A 46 12.44 -29.15 6.26
CA ALA A 46 13.30 -28.03 6.63
C ALA A 46 14.48 -28.46 7.52
N ALA A 47 14.23 -29.36 8.48
CA ALA A 47 15.25 -29.92 9.35
C ALA A 47 16.30 -30.71 8.55
N VAL A 48 15.87 -31.58 7.63
CA VAL A 48 16.75 -32.39 6.77
C VAL A 48 17.66 -31.51 5.92
N ILE A 49 17.13 -30.45 5.30
CA ILE A 49 17.92 -29.55 4.45
C ILE A 49 18.64 -28.44 5.24
N GLY A 50 18.47 -28.38 6.56
CA GLY A 50 19.09 -27.38 7.43
C GLY A 50 18.63 -25.93 7.18
N ARG A 51 17.35 -25.74 6.79
CA ARG A 51 16.73 -24.43 6.50
C ARG A 51 15.64 -24.11 7.52
N ARG A 52 15.07 -22.90 7.45
CA ARG A 52 13.91 -22.52 8.27
C ARG A 52 12.62 -23.04 7.64
N THR A 53 11.71 -23.56 8.44
CA THR A 53 10.40 -24.09 8.01
C THR A 53 9.64 -23.11 7.13
N ASN A 54 9.58 -21.82 7.51
CA ASN A 54 8.87 -20.79 6.75
C ASN A 54 9.44 -20.48 5.35
N SER A 55 10.66 -20.93 5.06
CA SER A 55 11.32 -20.68 3.78
C SER A 55 11.06 -21.78 2.74
N VAL A 56 10.69 -22.99 3.19
CA VAL A 56 10.45 -24.16 2.33
C VAL A 56 9.25 -23.99 1.39
N PRO A 57 8.07 -23.49 1.84
CA PRO A 57 6.89 -23.39 0.97
C PRO A 57 7.11 -22.56 -0.30
N ALA A 58 7.93 -21.51 -0.23
CA ALA A 58 8.23 -20.69 -1.39
C ALA A 58 9.08 -21.43 -2.43
N GLN A 59 9.99 -22.30 -1.99
CA GLN A 59 10.87 -23.05 -2.90
C GLN A 59 10.19 -24.30 -3.44
N LEU A 60 9.40 -24.98 -2.60
CA LEU A 60 8.60 -26.13 -3.01
C LEU A 60 7.71 -25.77 -4.20
N ARG A 61 7.04 -24.61 -4.17
CA ARG A 61 6.19 -24.15 -5.28
C ARG A 61 6.93 -23.93 -6.59
N LYS A 62 8.25 -23.75 -6.60
CA LYS A 62 9.03 -23.65 -7.84
C LYS A 62 9.18 -25.00 -8.54
N LEU A 63 9.01 -26.09 -7.80
CA LEU A 63 9.07 -27.46 -8.29
C LEU A 63 7.73 -27.94 -8.86
N LEU A 64 6.68 -27.11 -8.82
CA LEU A 64 5.36 -27.42 -9.37
C LEU A 64 5.21 -26.88 -10.80
N PRO A 65 4.28 -27.43 -11.59
CA PRO A 65 3.82 -26.81 -12.82
C PRO A 65 3.35 -25.38 -12.58
N HIS A 66 3.51 -24.53 -13.59
CA HIS A 66 3.31 -23.09 -13.47
C HIS A 66 1.93 -22.70 -12.92
N ASP A 67 0.88 -23.30 -13.43
CA ASP A 67 -0.52 -23.09 -13.05
C ASP A 67 -0.82 -23.48 -11.60
N GLN A 68 0.04 -24.28 -10.96
CA GLN A 68 -0.13 -24.78 -9.60
C GLN A 68 0.77 -24.07 -8.58
N ARG A 69 1.68 -23.18 -9.00
CA ARG A 69 2.61 -22.46 -8.09
C ARG A 69 1.92 -21.48 -7.12
N GLY A 70 0.62 -21.25 -7.30
CA GLY A 70 -0.24 -20.49 -6.39
C GLY A 70 -0.66 -21.26 -5.13
N ALA A 71 -0.50 -22.59 -5.09
CA ALA A 71 -0.91 -23.43 -3.96
C ALA A 71 -0.20 -23.03 -2.65
N HIS A 72 -0.86 -23.22 -1.52
CA HIS A 72 -0.34 -22.77 -0.22
C HIS A 72 0.18 -23.95 0.62
N GLY A 73 1.36 -23.79 1.24
CA GLY A 73 1.89 -24.69 2.27
C GLY A 73 1.75 -26.18 1.93
N ASP A 74 0.99 -26.90 2.75
CA ASP A 74 0.76 -28.36 2.62
C ASP A 74 0.03 -28.76 1.34
N VAL A 75 -0.81 -27.89 0.77
CA VAL A 75 -1.46 -28.16 -0.53
C VAL A 75 -0.40 -28.25 -1.63
N ALA A 76 0.58 -27.35 -1.62
CA ALA A 76 1.68 -27.40 -2.58
C ALA A 76 2.52 -28.67 -2.41
N ARG A 77 2.74 -29.10 -1.16
CA ARG A 77 3.44 -30.36 -0.84
C ARG A 77 2.70 -31.59 -1.37
N GLN A 78 1.38 -31.65 -1.18
CA GLN A 78 0.56 -32.73 -1.69
C GLN A 78 0.56 -32.78 -3.22
N LEU A 79 0.37 -31.64 -3.89
CA LEU A 79 0.43 -31.57 -5.35
C LEU A 79 1.79 -32.03 -5.88
N LEU A 80 2.88 -31.67 -5.20
CA LEU A 80 4.21 -32.11 -5.60
C LEU A 80 4.36 -33.62 -5.40
N ALA A 81 3.79 -34.20 -4.35
CA ALA A 81 3.79 -35.66 -4.14
C ALA A 81 3.06 -36.36 -5.29
N GLU A 82 1.88 -35.87 -5.68
CA GLU A 82 1.07 -36.41 -6.80
C GLU A 82 1.85 -36.36 -8.13
N HIS A 83 2.53 -35.26 -8.44
CA HIS A 83 3.38 -35.18 -9.65
C HIS A 83 4.57 -36.13 -9.61
N LEU A 84 5.17 -36.33 -8.42
CA LEU A 84 6.33 -37.21 -8.26
C LEU A 84 5.98 -38.71 -8.36
N GLU A 85 4.69 -39.07 -8.38
CA GLU A 85 4.24 -40.43 -8.72
C GLU A 85 4.40 -40.74 -10.22
N ASP A 86 4.38 -39.73 -11.10
CA ASP A 86 4.68 -39.91 -12.52
C ASP A 86 6.21 -40.03 -12.73
N PRO A 87 6.73 -41.17 -13.23
CA PRO A 87 8.15 -41.34 -13.49
C PRO A 87 8.71 -40.39 -14.57
N ASN A 88 7.84 -39.77 -15.37
CA ASN A 88 8.24 -38.81 -16.40
C ASN A 88 8.23 -37.36 -15.92
N TYR A 89 7.81 -37.10 -14.68
CA TYR A 89 7.78 -35.75 -14.14
C TYR A 89 9.20 -35.22 -13.85
N ASP A 90 9.62 -34.22 -14.65
CA ASP A 90 10.92 -33.56 -14.49
C ASP A 90 10.79 -32.25 -13.70
N TRP A 91 10.91 -32.35 -12.38
CA TRP A 91 10.92 -31.19 -11.49
C TRP A 91 12.08 -30.22 -11.76
N ARG A 92 13.20 -30.67 -12.36
CA ARG A 92 14.33 -29.80 -12.70
C ARG A 92 13.98 -28.92 -13.89
N ALA A 93 13.27 -29.48 -14.87
CA ALA A 93 12.74 -28.71 -15.99
C ALA A 93 11.74 -27.63 -15.51
N GLU A 94 10.87 -27.96 -14.55
CA GLU A 94 9.96 -26.98 -13.95
C GLU A 94 10.72 -25.90 -13.18
N LEU A 95 11.74 -26.26 -12.39
CA LEU A 95 12.57 -25.31 -11.67
C LEU A 95 13.30 -24.33 -12.62
N ALA A 96 13.73 -24.80 -13.78
CA ALA A 96 14.39 -23.98 -14.80
C ALA A 96 13.41 -23.09 -15.59
N ARG A 97 12.10 -23.37 -15.56
CA ARG A 97 11.11 -22.62 -16.32
C ARG A 97 10.91 -21.23 -15.69
N PRO A 98 11.15 -20.13 -16.44
CA PRO A 98 10.96 -18.78 -15.92
C PRO A 98 9.49 -18.57 -15.55
N ALA A 99 9.24 -17.87 -14.45
CA ALA A 99 7.90 -17.40 -14.15
C ALA A 99 7.45 -16.44 -15.27
N PRO A 100 6.24 -16.58 -15.83
CA PRO A 100 5.74 -15.62 -16.80
C PRO A 100 5.71 -14.25 -16.15
N ALA A 101 6.03 -13.22 -16.94
CA ALA A 101 5.99 -11.85 -16.49
C ALA A 101 4.59 -11.57 -15.91
N ARG A 102 4.54 -11.09 -14.66
CA ARG A 102 3.27 -10.64 -14.07
C ARG A 102 2.71 -9.55 -14.99
N PRO A 103 1.41 -9.59 -15.37
CA PRO A 103 0.81 -8.50 -16.11
C PRO A 103 0.99 -7.21 -15.30
N ILE A 104 1.57 -6.18 -15.91
CA ILE A 104 1.60 -4.85 -15.31
C ILE A 104 0.19 -4.30 -15.42
N VAL A 105 -0.61 -4.43 -14.35
CA VAL A 105 -1.91 -3.77 -14.26
C VAL A 105 -1.64 -2.29 -13.98
N VAL A 106 -1.69 -1.47 -15.02
CA VAL A 106 -1.68 -0.01 -14.87
C VAL A 106 -3.11 0.40 -14.50
N GLU A 107 -3.35 0.66 -13.21
CA GLU A 107 -4.59 1.29 -12.78
C GLU A 107 -4.63 2.71 -13.37
N GLN A 108 -5.47 2.93 -14.38
CA GLN A 108 -5.74 4.28 -14.86
C GLN A 108 -6.63 4.99 -13.83
N ARG A 109 -6.03 5.84 -13.00
CA ARG A 109 -6.75 6.72 -12.09
C ARG A 109 -7.16 7.98 -12.86
N HIS A 110 -8.46 8.23 -12.98
CA HIS A 110 -9.00 9.40 -13.67
C HIS A 110 -9.40 10.50 -12.68
N GLY A 111 -9.45 11.75 -13.17
CA GLY A 111 -9.83 12.91 -12.37
C GLY A 111 -8.85 13.19 -11.24
N PHE A 112 -9.36 13.75 -10.14
CA PHE A 112 -8.56 14.05 -8.95
C PHE A 112 -7.85 12.83 -8.34
N ALA A 113 -8.38 11.61 -8.52
CA ALA A 113 -7.75 10.39 -7.99
C ALA A 113 -6.39 10.07 -8.63
N GLY A 114 -6.07 10.70 -9.77
CA GLY A 114 -4.77 10.57 -10.43
C GLY A 114 -3.68 11.52 -9.90
N PHE A 115 -4.03 12.44 -8.99
CA PHE A 115 -3.08 13.42 -8.45
C PHE A 115 -2.56 13.00 -7.07
N GLU A 116 -1.31 13.33 -6.81
CA GLU A 116 -0.72 13.21 -5.48
C GLU A 116 -1.37 14.20 -4.50
N ARG A 117 -1.30 13.87 -3.21
CA ARG A 117 -2.00 14.63 -2.16
C ARG A 117 -1.63 16.12 -2.13
N ASP A 118 -0.37 16.44 -2.39
CA ASP A 118 0.12 17.82 -2.36
C ASP A 118 -0.35 18.63 -3.58
N ASP A 119 -0.56 17.98 -4.73
CA ASP A 119 -1.08 18.61 -5.96
C ASP A 119 -2.60 18.85 -5.88
N LEU A 120 -3.30 18.07 -5.05
CA LEU A 120 -4.75 18.23 -4.85
C LEU A 120 -5.11 19.57 -4.19
N ILE A 121 -4.25 20.13 -3.34
CA ILE A 121 -4.52 21.38 -2.61
C ILE A 121 -4.72 22.56 -3.59
N PRO A 122 -3.74 22.92 -4.45
CA PRO A 122 -3.91 24.02 -5.40
C PRO A 122 -5.01 23.72 -6.44
N LEU A 123 -5.18 22.46 -6.83
CA LEU A 123 -6.19 22.07 -7.83
C LEU A 123 -7.61 22.23 -7.29
N VAL A 124 -7.89 21.74 -6.07
CA VAL A 124 -9.18 21.94 -5.41
C VAL A 124 -9.44 23.43 -5.19
N HIS A 125 -8.45 24.18 -4.71
CA HIS A 125 -8.58 25.62 -4.55
C HIS A 125 -8.96 26.33 -5.86
N ALA A 126 -8.27 26.02 -6.96
CA ALA A 126 -8.55 26.60 -8.27
C ALA A 126 -9.97 26.26 -8.77
N VAL A 127 -10.40 25.00 -8.62
CA VAL A 127 -11.75 24.55 -9.01
C VAL A 127 -12.83 25.29 -8.22
N LEU A 128 -12.60 25.49 -6.91
CA LEU A 128 -13.56 26.19 -6.06
C LEU A 128 -13.61 27.69 -6.35
N ILE A 129 -12.47 28.33 -6.63
CA ILE A 129 -12.42 29.74 -7.07
C ILE A 129 -13.11 29.93 -8.42
N ALA A 130 -12.87 29.04 -9.39
CA ALA A 130 -13.46 29.12 -10.72
C ALA A 130 -15.00 29.06 -10.68
N GLY A 131 -15.58 28.49 -9.62
CA GLY A 131 -17.01 28.57 -9.35
C GLY A 131 -17.85 28.05 -10.52
N SER A 132 -18.76 28.88 -11.04
CA SER A 132 -19.67 28.47 -12.13
C SER A 132 -18.96 28.30 -13.49
N ALA A 133 -17.68 28.71 -13.63
CA ALA A 133 -16.91 28.49 -14.84
C ALA A 133 -16.47 27.02 -15.04
N VAL A 134 -16.58 26.19 -14.00
CA VAL A 134 -16.34 24.74 -14.08
C VAL A 134 -17.66 23.95 -13.91
N PRO A 135 -17.78 22.70 -14.40
CA PRO A 135 -18.97 21.87 -14.17
C PRO A 135 -19.26 21.63 -12.68
N GLU A 136 -20.54 21.49 -12.32
CA GLU A 136 -20.97 21.27 -10.94
C GLU A 136 -20.45 19.96 -10.35
N GLU A 137 -20.33 18.94 -11.19
CA GLU A 137 -19.80 17.63 -10.83
C GLU A 137 -18.33 17.75 -10.40
N MET A 138 -17.55 18.58 -11.10
CA MET A 138 -16.13 18.80 -10.78
C MET A 138 -15.98 19.56 -9.44
N ARG A 139 -16.84 20.55 -9.17
CA ARG A 139 -16.86 21.23 -7.87
C ARG A 139 -17.25 20.28 -6.74
N SER A 140 -18.29 19.49 -6.95
CA SER A 140 -18.78 18.51 -5.98
C SER A 140 -17.71 17.48 -5.64
N GLU A 141 -17.01 16.97 -6.65
CA GLU A 141 -15.92 16.02 -6.47
C GLU A 141 -14.73 16.66 -5.72
N ALA A 142 -14.40 17.92 -6.01
CA ALA A 142 -13.35 18.66 -5.29
C ALA A 142 -13.68 18.80 -3.78
N VAL A 143 -14.91 19.18 -3.43
CA VAL A 143 -15.39 19.26 -2.03
C VAL A 143 -15.32 17.90 -1.35
N LYS A 144 -15.79 16.85 -2.03
CA LYS A 144 -15.76 15.48 -1.53
C LYS A 144 -14.33 15.03 -1.23
N ILE A 145 -13.39 15.27 -2.13
CA ILE A 145 -11.99 14.87 -1.96
C ILE A 145 -11.31 15.64 -0.85
N ALA A 146 -11.53 16.96 -0.78
CA ALA A 146 -11.03 17.78 0.32
C ALA A 146 -11.53 17.27 1.68
N THR A 147 -12.77 16.80 1.73
CA THR A 147 -13.37 16.24 2.95
C THR A 147 -12.82 14.87 3.29
N VAL A 148 -12.85 13.93 2.35
CA VAL A 148 -12.40 12.54 2.56
C VAL A 148 -10.93 12.47 2.93
N LEU A 149 -10.10 13.31 2.32
CA LEU A 149 -8.65 13.36 2.58
C LEU A 149 -8.27 14.36 3.67
N ASN A 150 -9.26 14.98 4.34
CA ASN A 150 -9.08 15.97 5.39
C ASN A 150 -8.08 17.09 5.01
N LEU A 151 -8.29 17.71 3.84
CA LEU A 151 -7.39 18.71 3.25
C LEU A 151 -7.79 20.15 3.58
N TRP A 152 -8.96 20.38 4.18
CA TRP A 152 -9.51 21.73 4.39
C TRP A 152 -8.57 22.69 5.12
N HIS A 153 -7.86 22.23 6.14
CA HIS A 153 -6.86 23.05 6.83
C HIS A 153 -5.72 23.50 5.91
N ARG A 154 -5.24 22.59 5.05
CA ARG A 154 -4.14 22.87 4.10
C ARG A 154 -4.61 23.76 2.95
N ILE A 155 -5.85 23.60 2.51
CA ILE A 155 -6.48 24.48 1.51
C ILE A 155 -6.68 25.89 2.08
N GLU A 156 -7.07 26.02 3.35
CA GLU A 156 -7.17 27.31 4.04
C GLU A 156 -5.79 28.00 4.13
N GLU A 157 -4.75 27.27 4.55
CA GLU A 157 -3.37 27.78 4.56
C GLU A 157 -2.94 28.24 3.16
N PHE A 158 -3.18 27.41 2.15
CA PHE A 158 -2.85 27.73 0.75
C PHE A 158 -3.57 29.00 0.28
N ARG A 159 -4.86 29.15 0.59
CA ARG A 159 -5.64 30.35 0.24
C ARG A 159 -5.09 31.60 0.92
N ARG A 160 -4.78 31.52 2.22
CA ARG A 160 -4.17 32.62 2.97
C ARG A 160 -2.88 33.07 2.28
N ASP A 161 -2.00 32.12 1.97
CA ASP A 161 -0.72 32.40 1.31
C ASP A 161 -0.91 32.98 -0.10
N HIS A 162 -1.90 32.48 -0.85
CA HIS A 162 -2.26 33.00 -2.16
C HIS A 162 -2.76 34.46 -2.09
N LEU A 163 -3.59 34.80 -1.12
CA LEU A 163 -4.05 36.17 -0.90
C LEU A 163 -2.91 37.10 -0.52
N TYR A 164 -1.93 36.60 0.25
CA TYR A 164 -0.73 37.34 0.60
C TYR A 164 0.13 37.74 -0.60
N GLN A 165 0.20 36.86 -1.58
CA GLN A 165 1.02 37.07 -2.77
C GLN A 165 0.32 37.94 -3.82
N ARG A 166 -0.94 38.34 -3.59
CA ARG A 166 -1.71 39.14 -4.54
C ARG A 166 -1.12 40.56 -4.63
N PRO A 167 -0.78 41.05 -5.83
CA PRO A 167 -0.32 42.42 -6.01
C PRO A 167 -1.36 43.44 -5.54
N GLY A 168 -0.92 44.45 -4.77
CA GLY A 168 -1.81 45.51 -4.26
C GLY A 168 -2.69 45.08 -3.09
N MET A 169 -2.32 44.03 -2.36
CA MET A 169 -3.05 43.58 -1.18
C MET A 169 -2.87 44.56 0.00
N GLU A 170 -3.97 45.10 0.52
CA GLU A 170 -4.02 46.03 1.65
C GLU A 170 -4.52 45.39 2.96
N MET A 171 -4.73 44.07 2.98
CA MET A 171 -5.25 43.35 4.15
C MET A 171 -4.16 43.06 5.19
N SER A 172 -4.52 43.22 6.46
CA SER A 172 -3.72 42.75 7.59
C SER A 172 -3.73 41.21 7.71
N PHE A 173 -2.82 40.68 8.53
CA PHE A 173 -2.74 39.22 8.75
C PHE A 173 -4.01 38.59 9.30
N ASP A 174 -4.65 39.28 10.23
CA ASP A 174 -5.90 38.82 10.83
C ASP A 174 -7.04 38.84 9.80
N GLU A 175 -7.04 39.82 8.89
CA GLU A 175 -8.03 39.91 7.82
C GLU A 175 -7.90 38.80 6.79
N VAL A 176 -6.68 38.51 6.33
CA VAL A 176 -6.43 37.41 5.39
C VAL A 176 -6.76 36.06 6.03
N THR A 177 -6.35 35.85 7.28
CA THR A 177 -6.63 34.59 7.99
C THR A 177 -8.13 34.39 8.20
N ARG A 178 -8.85 35.44 8.60
CA ARG A 178 -10.31 35.39 8.74
C ARG A 178 -11.01 35.14 7.41
N GLU A 179 -10.55 35.76 6.33
CA GLU A 179 -11.10 35.54 4.98
C GLU A 179 -10.92 34.07 4.56
N ALA A 180 -9.69 33.55 4.64
CA ALA A 180 -9.38 32.20 4.16
C ALA A 180 -10.22 31.15 4.89
N ARG A 181 -10.40 31.34 6.20
CA ARG A 181 -11.27 30.50 7.03
C ARG A 181 -12.74 30.60 6.63
N GLN A 182 -13.28 31.81 6.45
CA GLN A 182 -14.67 32.00 6.02
C GLN A 182 -14.96 31.40 4.65
N TRP A 183 -13.99 31.46 3.74
CA TRP A 183 -14.06 30.83 2.43
C TRP A 183 -14.06 29.30 2.54
N SER A 184 -13.17 28.73 3.37
CA SER A 184 -13.12 27.28 3.64
C SER A 184 -14.43 26.77 4.24
N GLU A 185 -14.95 27.46 5.26
CA GLU A 185 -16.24 27.14 5.92
C GLU A 185 -17.44 27.25 4.97
N PHE A 186 -17.39 28.16 3.99
CA PHE A 186 -18.42 28.25 2.96
C PHE A 186 -18.44 27.01 2.06
N HIS A 187 -17.28 26.55 1.60
CA HIS A 187 -17.20 25.43 0.65
C HIS A 187 -17.27 24.05 1.30
N ASN A 188 -16.83 23.90 2.55
CA ASN A 188 -16.89 22.62 3.25
C ASN A 188 -18.29 22.29 3.83
N GLY A 189 -19.28 23.16 3.61
CA GLY A 189 -20.65 22.97 4.07
C GLY A 189 -20.85 23.18 5.57
N SER A 190 -19.84 23.65 6.31
CA SER A 190 -19.91 23.92 7.75
C SER A 190 -20.62 25.24 8.08
N ARG A 191 -21.22 25.93 7.10
CA ARG A 191 -22.04 27.10 7.39
C ARG A 191 -23.30 26.72 8.17
N LEU A 192 -23.36 27.28 9.38
CA LEU A 192 -24.60 27.71 10.01
C LEU A 192 -25.31 28.67 9.02
N TYR A 193 -26.49 28.26 8.54
CA TYR A 193 -27.46 28.97 7.69
C TYR A 193 -27.23 30.49 7.45
N GLY A 194 -27.17 30.92 6.18
CA GLY A 194 -27.77 32.21 5.77
C GLY A 194 -26.87 33.36 5.26
N ALA A 195 -25.55 33.21 5.11
CA ALA A 195 -24.73 34.25 4.48
C ALA A 195 -24.42 33.90 3.01
N SER A 196 -24.50 34.87 2.09
CA SER A 196 -23.77 34.87 0.82
C SER A 196 -22.35 35.40 1.08
N HIS A 197 -21.32 34.85 0.41
CA HIS A 197 -19.95 35.38 0.60
C HIS A 197 -19.81 36.66 -0.25
N PRO A 198 -19.40 37.81 0.34
CA PRO A 198 -19.40 39.11 -0.37
C PRO A 198 -18.42 39.16 -1.57
N TRP A 199 -17.52 38.19 -1.69
CA TRP A 199 -16.52 38.11 -2.75
C TRP A 199 -16.83 37.11 -3.87
N SER A 200 -17.84 36.23 -3.71
CA SER A 200 -18.18 35.25 -4.76
C SER A 200 -18.83 35.87 -6.00
N GLU A 201 -19.33 37.10 -5.91
CA GLU A 201 -19.96 37.82 -7.03
C GLU A 201 -19.00 38.79 -7.75
N ARG A 202 -17.87 39.17 -7.13
CA ARG A 202 -16.95 40.18 -7.70
C ARG A 202 -15.79 39.62 -8.51
N GLU A 203 -15.48 38.33 -8.43
CA GLU A 203 -14.29 37.74 -9.06
C GLU A 203 -14.42 37.41 -10.56
N TYR A 204 -15.59 37.60 -11.18
CA TYR A 204 -15.78 37.33 -12.62
C TYR A 204 -15.50 38.52 -13.56
N ALA A 205 -15.02 39.65 -13.05
CA ALA A 205 -14.82 40.86 -13.86
C ALA A 205 -13.38 41.06 -14.39
N TYR A 206 -12.43 40.17 -14.06
CA TYR A 206 -11.00 40.35 -14.39
C TYR A 206 -10.32 39.14 -15.06
N PHE A 207 -11.09 38.30 -15.75
CA PHE A 207 -10.57 37.32 -16.71
C PHE A 207 -11.14 37.59 -18.10
#